data_AF-A0A947AXV2-F1
#
_entry.id   AF-A0A947AXV2-F1
#
_cell.length_a   1.000
_cell.length_b   1.000
_cell.length_c   1.000
_cell.angle_alpha   90.00
_cell.angle_beta   90.00
_cell.angle_gamma   90.00
#
_symmetry.space_group_name_H-M   'P 1'
#
loop_
_entity.id
_entity.type
_entity.pdbx_description
1 polymer ?
#
loop_
_entity_poly.entity_id
_entity_poly.type
_entity_poly.pdbx_seq_one_letter_code
_entity_poly.pdbx_strand_id
1 'polypeptide(L)' 'DEGQDRVKASYKDNYDRLVKVKSKYDPNNLFRVNQNIMPNA' A
#
# COMPACT_ATOMS: atom_id res chain seq x y z
N ASP A 1 -4.27 -10.92 -7.20
CA ASP A 1 -4.77 -10.41 -5.91
C ASP A 1 -4.15 -11.04 -4.66
N GLU A 2 -3.82 -12.34 -4.62
CA GLU A 2 -3.22 -12.99 -3.43
C GLU A 2 -1.93 -12.34 -2.87
N GLY A 3 -1.16 -11.64 -3.71
CA GLY A 3 0.01 -10.89 -3.27
C GLY A 3 -0.36 -9.64 -2.48
N GLN A 4 -1.43 -8.94 -2.88
CA GLN A 4 -1.89 -7.75 -2.17
C GLN A 4 -2.55 -8.07 -0.84
N ASP A 5 -3.31 -9.16 -0.78
CA ASP A 5 -3.93 -9.59 0.48
C ASP A 5 -2.89 -10.05 1.49
N ARG A 6 -1.79 -10.67 1.04
CA ARG A 6 -0.62 -10.97 1.88
C ARG A 6 0.11 -9.71 2.36
N VAL A 7 0.25 -8.70 1.50
CA VAL A 7 0.84 -7.40 1.87
C VAL A 7 -0.03 -6.71 2.93
N LYS A 8 -1.35 -6.67 2.73
CA LYS A 8 -2.32 -6.15 3.71
C LYS A 8 -2.25 -6.90 5.04
N ALA A 9 -2.26 -8.22 5.00
CA ALA A 9 -2.17 -9.06 6.21
C ALA A 9 -0.83 -8.90 6.96
N SER A 10 0.25 -8.57 6.26
CA SER A 10 1.57 -8.32 6.87
C SER A 10 1.62 -6.98 7.62
N TYR A 11 0.96 -5.95 7.09
CA TYR A 11 0.93 -4.62 7.70
C TYR A 11 -0.22 -4.40 8.69
N LYS A 12 -1.26 -5.23 8.66
CA LYS A 12 -2.42 -5.20 9.59
C LYS A 12 -2.96 -3.77 9.75
N ASP A 13 -3.12 -3.31 10.98
CA ASP A 13 -3.67 -2.00 11.34
C ASP A 13 -2.84 -0.81 10.81
N ASN A 14 -1.56 -1.03 10.47
CA ASN A 14 -0.71 0.02 9.90
C ASN A 14 -0.98 0.24 8.40
N TYR A 15 -1.66 -0.69 7.73
CA TYR A 15 -1.92 -0.61 6.30
C TYR A 15 -2.66 0.68 5.93
N ASP A 16 -3.72 1.01 6.66
CA ASP A 16 -4.53 2.22 6.40
C ASP A 16 -3.74 3.51 6.57
N ARG A 17 -2.82 3.54 7.54
CA ARG A 17 -1.93 4.68 7.74
C ARG A 17 -0.93 4.79 6.59
N LEU A 18 -0.39 3.67 6.12
CA LEU A 18 0.53 3.63 5.00
C LEU A 18 -0.14 4.01 3.68
N VAL A 19 -1.40 3.61 3.45
CA VAL A 19 -2.21 4.06 2.29
C VAL A 19 -2.38 5.57 2.30
N LYS A 20 -2.70 6.19 3.44
CA LYS A 20 -2.83 7.66 3.55
C LYS A 20 -1.52 8.38 3.22
N VAL A 21 -0.39 7.86 3.72
CA VAL A 21 0.94 8.42 3.45
C VAL A 21 1.29 8.24 1.97
N LYS A 22 1.12 7.03 1.41
CA LYS A 22 1.36 6.72 0.01
C LYS A 22 0.51 7.58 -0.92
N SER A 23 -0.76 7.78 -0.59
CA SER A 23 -1.67 8.63 -1.37
C SER A 23 -1.26 10.11 -1.35
N LYS A 24 -0.62 10.58 -0.27
CA LYS A 24 -0.09 11.94 -0.17
C LYS A 24 1.21 12.15 -0.95
N TYR A 25 2.11 11.16 -0.93
CA TYR A 25 3.48 11.33 -1.47
C TYR A 25 3.73 10.63 -2.81
N ASP A 26 2.96 9.60 -3.14
CA ASP A 26 3.05 8.84 -4.39
C ASP A 26 1.66 8.47 -4.91
N PRO A 27 0.82 9.46 -5.28
CA PRO A 27 -0.53 9.21 -5.79
C PRO A 27 -0.54 8.42 -7.10
N ASN A 28 0.54 8.49 -7.89
CA ASN A 28 0.68 7.77 -9.16
C ASN A 28 1.27 6.36 -8.99
N ASN A 29 1.54 5.93 -7.75
CA ASN A 29 2.11 4.62 -7.43
C ASN A 29 3.39 4.30 -8.22
N LEU A 30 4.25 5.31 -8.40
CA LEU A 30 5.51 5.19 -9.14
C LEU A 30 6.47 4.21 -8.43
N PHE A 31 6.47 4.20 -7.10
CA PHE A 31 7.32 3.30 -6.31
C PHE A 31 6.58 2.01 -5.96
N ARG A 32 6.52 1.07 -6.92
CA ARG A 32 5.74 -0.19 -6.81
C ARG A 32 6.55 -1.48 -6.91
N VAL A 33 7.88 -1.40 -6.90
CA VAL A 33 8.79 -2.56 -7.07
C VAL A 33 8.97 -3.36 -5.76
N ASN A 34 8.33 -2.96 -4.67
CA ASN A 34 8.38 -3.62 -3.36
C ASN A 34 7.04 -4.29 -3.00
N GLN A 35 6.85 -4.66 -1.72
CA GLN A 35 5.56 -5.06 -1.14
C GLN A 35 4.56 -3.89 -1.24
N ASN A 36 4.04 -3.69 -2.46
CA ASN A 36 3.45 -2.43 -2.83
C ASN A 36 2.08 -2.21 -2.15
N ILE A 37 1.85 -0.97 -1.74
CA ILE A 37 0.60 -0.49 -1.17
C ILE A 37 -0.03 0.44 -2.20
N MET A 38 -1.27 0.16 -2.59
CA MET A 38 -1.95 1.00 -3.58
C MET A 38 -2.41 2.31 -2.92
N PRO A 39 -2.06 3.47 -3.49
CA PRO A 39 -2.70 4.73 -3.15
C PRO A 39 -4.15 4.67 -3.70
N ASN A 40 -5.13 4.99 -2.85
CA ASN A 40 -6.56 4.78 -3.09
C ASN A 40 -6.94 3.29 -3.24
N ALA A 41 -7.28 2.67 -2.12
CA ALA A 41 -8.21 1.53 -2.12
C ALA A 41 -9.64 2.05 -2.29
#